data_AF-A0A1C6CJU3-F1
#
_entry.id   AF-A0A1C6CJU3-F1
#
_cell.length_a   1.000
_cell.length_b   1.000
_cell.length_c   1.000
_cell.angle_alpha   90.00
_cell.angle_beta   90.00
_cell.angle_gamma   90.00
#
_symmetry.space_group_name_H-M   'P 1'
#
loop_
_entity.id
_entity.type
_entity.pdbx_description
1 polymer ?
#
loop_
_entity_poly.entity_id
_entity_poly.type
_entity_poly.pdbx_seq_one_letter_code
_entity_poly.pdbx_strand_id
1 'polypeptide(L)'
;MIDELIAGIVLFKNFILLTLAAGIIGSLLAVIGTRKFSWNGRARGVYGFLINRSDREAVCFAVSLLGFLFVLSSVIFRVEMELPHLVFLFLLAAAKAVAGGGGRVFLRDLLNSILIFVALLVGNVLSGYLRETRFDLYVAVILGFLGIFLIVYSAYFLLKDMEEQS
;
A
#
# COMPACT_ATOMS: atom_id res chain seq x y z
N MET A 1 -24.02 4.83 -14.75
CA MET A 1 -23.86 5.21 -13.33
C MET A 1 -23.75 4.01 -12.39
N ILE A 2 -24.79 3.18 -12.19
CA ILE A 2 -24.66 1.98 -11.32
C ILE A 2 -23.71 0.94 -11.93
N ASP A 3 -23.81 0.68 -13.24
CA ASP A 3 -22.95 -0.31 -13.91
C ASP A 3 -21.47 0.11 -13.94
N GLU A 4 -21.18 1.41 -14.10
CA GLU A 4 -19.82 1.96 -14.01
C GLU A 4 -19.25 1.85 -12.59
N LEU A 5 -20.10 2.04 -11.57
CA LEU A 5 -19.71 1.92 -10.18
C LEU A 5 -19.44 0.46 -9.81
N ILE A 6 -20.24 -0.47 -10.33
CA ILE A 6 -20.00 -1.92 -10.21
C ILE A 6 -18.67 -2.30 -10.90
N ALA A 7 -18.43 -1.80 -12.11
CA ALA A 7 -17.17 -2.03 -12.83
C ALA A 7 -15.96 -1.52 -12.04
N GLY A 8 -16.05 -0.34 -11.43
CA GLY A 8 -15.02 0.21 -10.55
C GLY A 8 -14.79 -0.66 -9.31
N ILE A 9 -15.84 -1.13 -8.65
CA ILE A 9 -15.71 -2.04 -7.48
C ILE A 9 -15.04 -3.35 -7.88
N VAL A 10 -15.39 -3.91 -9.03
CA VAL A 10 -14.78 -5.15 -9.53
C VAL A 10 -13.29 -4.96 -9.80
N LEU A 11 -12.88 -3.79 -10.30
CA LEU A 11 -11.48 -3.43 -10.53
C LEU A 11 -10.65 -3.51 -9.23
N PHE A 12 -11.17 -2.94 -8.14
CA PHE A 12 -10.48 -2.88 -6.85
C PHE A 12 -10.77 -4.07 -5.91
N LYS A 13 -11.52 -5.10 -6.36
CA LYS A 13 -12.01 -6.18 -5.48
C LYS A 13 -10.92 -6.85 -4.65
N ASN A 14 -9.77 -7.13 -5.27
CA ASN A 14 -8.66 -7.84 -4.61
C ASN A 14 -8.00 -6.96 -3.55
N PHE A 15 -7.87 -5.67 -3.85
CA PHE A 15 -7.40 -4.66 -2.90
C PHE A 15 -8.37 -4.48 -1.73
N ILE A 16 -9.68 -4.39 -2.00
CA ILE A 16 -10.71 -4.26 -0.96
C ILE A 16 -10.69 -5.46 -0.02
N LEU A 17 -10.67 -6.68 -0.56
CA LEU A 17 -10.62 -7.91 0.23
C LEU A 17 -9.36 -7.99 1.08
N LEU A 18 -8.19 -7.66 0.51
CA LEU A 18 -6.93 -7.70 1.23
C LEU A 18 -6.87 -6.64 2.33
N THR A 19 -7.36 -5.43 2.06
CA THR A 19 -7.41 -4.34 3.05
C THR A 19 -8.35 -4.67 4.20
N LEU A 20 -9.51 -5.25 3.89
CA LEU A 20 -10.47 -5.70 4.89
C LEU A 20 -9.89 -6.83 5.77
N ALA A 21 -9.24 -7.82 5.15
CA ALA A 21 -8.55 -8.87 5.89
C ALA A 21 -7.43 -8.32 6.79
N ALA A 22 -6.60 -7.41 6.27
CA ALA A 22 -5.55 -6.76 7.04
C ALA A 22 -6.11 -5.94 8.22
N GLY A 23 -7.24 -5.25 8.04
CA GLY A 23 -7.93 -4.52 9.10
C GLY A 23 -8.48 -5.44 10.20
N ILE A 24 -9.09 -6.57 9.82
CA ILE A 24 -9.58 -7.57 10.80
C ILE A 24 -8.42 -8.18 11.58
N ILE A 25 -7.36 -8.60 10.89
CA ILE A 25 -6.18 -9.18 11.54
C ILE A 25 -5.51 -8.15 12.45
N GLY A 26 -5.33 -6.90 11.97
CA GLY A 26 -4.76 -5.81 12.75
C GLY A 26 -5.56 -5.50 14.02
N SER A 27 -6.89 -5.45 13.91
CA SER A 27 -7.76 -5.22 15.07
C SER A 27 -7.75 -6.39 16.05
N LEU A 28 -7.75 -7.64 15.58
CA LEU A 28 -7.59 -8.83 16.44
C LEU A 28 -6.25 -8.83 17.18
N LEU A 29 -5.15 -8.53 16.49
CA LEU A 29 -3.82 -8.41 17.09
C LEU A 29 -3.78 -7.28 18.11
N ALA A 30 -4.43 -6.15 17.82
CA ALA A 30 -4.58 -5.06 18.79
C ALA A 30 -5.36 -5.52 20.03
N VAL A 31 -6.47 -6.25 19.88
CA VAL A 31 -7.24 -6.80 21.02
C VAL A 31 -6.42 -7.80 21.85
N ILE A 32 -5.68 -8.70 21.21
CA ILE A 32 -4.83 -9.68 21.91
C ILE A 32 -3.68 -8.99 22.64
N GLY A 33 -2.99 -8.07 21.95
CA GLY A 33 -1.93 -7.26 22.52
C GLY A 33 -2.45 -6.40 23.68
N THR A 34 -3.70 -5.92 23.57
CA THR A 34 -4.30 -5.06 24.57
C THR A 34 -4.78 -5.78 25.83
N ARG A 35 -5.13 -7.05 25.71
CA ARG A 35 -5.58 -7.90 26.82
C ARG A 35 -4.49 -8.20 27.85
N LYS A 36 -3.21 -8.14 27.48
CA LYS A 36 -2.05 -8.32 28.39
C LYS A 36 -1.44 -6.98 28.82
N PHE A 37 -2.29 -5.99 29.12
CA PHE A 37 -1.81 -4.68 29.58
C PHE A 37 -1.16 -4.82 30.96
N SER A 38 0.17 -4.79 31.01
CA SER A 38 0.92 -4.51 32.22
C SER A 38 1.75 -3.25 31.98
N TRP A 39 1.65 -2.29 32.89
CA TRP A 39 2.35 -1.00 32.82
C TRP A 39 3.88 -1.14 32.79
N ASN A 40 4.42 -2.34 33.04
CA ASN A 40 5.87 -2.60 33.10
C ASN A 40 6.38 -3.57 32.01
N GLY A 41 5.55 -3.92 31.02
CA GLY A 41 5.88 -4.91 29.99
C GLY A 41 6.41 -4.31 28.67
N ARG A 42 7.18 -5.11 27.90
CA ARG A 42 7.66 -4.79 26.53
C ARG A 42 6.56 -4.31 25.57
N ALA A 43 5.29 -4.64 25.84
CA ALA A 43 4.15 -4.24 25.03
C ALA A 43 3.89 -2.72 25.03
N ARG A 44 4.42 -1.95 26.01
CA ARG A 44 4.24 -0.49 26.10
C ARG A 44 4.62 0.27 24.84
N GLY A 45 5.65 -0.19 24.10
CA GLY A 45 6.05 0.43 22.83
C GLY A 45 5.00 0.32 21.73
N VAL A 46 4.27 -0.80 21.66
CA VAL A 46 3.17 -1.01 20.70
C VAL A 46 1.98 -0.11 21.04
N TYR A 47 1.73 0.13 22.33
CA TYR A 47 0.71 1.08 22.78
C TYR A 47 1.09 2.54 22.52
N GLY A 48 2.34 2.93 22.82
CA GLY A 48 2.83 4.28 22.53
C GLY A 48 2.84 4.58 21.03
N PHE A 49 3.11 3.57 20.21
CA PHE A 49 3.08 3.70 18.75
C PHE A 49 1.68 3.98 18.18
N LEU A 50 0.62 3.40 18.76
CA LEU A 50 -0.76 3.53 18.27
C LEU A 50 -1.58 4.64 18.95
N ILE A 51 -1.39 4.89 20.25
CA ILE A 51 -2.25 5.78 21.06
C ILE A 51 -1.65 7.17 21.26
N ASN A 52 -0.32 7.35 21.11
CA ASN A 52 0.35 8.65 21.35
C ASN A 52 0.56 9.48 20.07
N ARG A 53 -0.04 9.09 18.94
CA ARG A 53 0.05 9.81 17.66
C ARG A 53 -1.02 10.90 17.59
N SER A 54 -0.69 12.04 17.00
CA SER A 54 -1.70 13.08 16.73
C SER A 54 -2.69 12.61 15.66
N ASP A 55 -3.92 13.13 15.65
CA ASP A 55 -4.95 12.76 14.66
C ASP A 55 -4.45 12.89 13.21
N ARG A 56 -3.56 13.87 12.96
CA ARG A 56 -2.92 14.11 11.66
C ARG A 56 -1.93 13.01 11.27
N GLU A 57 -1.10 12.58 12.22
CA GLU A 57 -0.14 11.49 12.01
C GLU A 57 -0.86 10.15 11.82
N ALA A 58 -1.97 9.93 12.53
CA ALA A 58 -2.79 8.74 12.37
C ALA A 58 -3.40 8.65 10.96
N VAL A 59 -3.92 9.76 10.42
CA VAL A 59 -4.45 9.82 9.05
C VAL A 59 -3.33 9.60 8.02
N CYS A 60 -2.18 10.25 8.19
CA CYS A 60 -1.04 10.03 7.28
C CYS A 60 -0.58 8.58 7.29
N PHE A 61 -0.48 7.96 8.47
CA PHE A 61 -0.13 6.55 8.60
C PHE A 61 -1.16 5.64 7.92
N ALA A 62 -2.45 5.90 8.10
CA ALA A 62 -3.50 5.14 7.44
C ALA A 62 -3.42 5.24 5.91
N VAL A 63 -3.14 6.43 5.38
CA VAL A 63 -2.96 6.66 3.93
C VAL A 63 -1.73 5.93 3.40
N SER A 64 -0.58 6.01 4.08
CA SER A 64 0.63 5.27 3.69
C SER A 64 0.43 3.75 3.80
N LEU A 65 -0.30 3.28 4.80
CA LEU A 65 -0.68 1.87 4.95
C LEU A 65 -1.59 1.40 3.81
N LEU A 66 -2.58 2.21 3.40
CA LEU A 66 -3.43 1.91 2.24
C LEU A 66 -2.59 1.83 0.96
N GLY A 67 -1.63 2.74 0.76
CA GLY A 67 -0.70 2.68 -0.36
C GLY A 67 0.14 1.41 -0.38
N PHE A 68 0.64 0.98 0.77
CA PHE A 68 1.37 -0.29 0.90
C PHE A 68 0.50 -1.51 0.59
N LEU A 69 -0.70 -1.59 1.18
CA LEU A 69 -1.64 -2.69 0.93
C LEU A 69 -2.08 -2.73 -0.52
N PHE A 70 -2.19 -1.57 -1.18
CA PHE A 70 -2.44 -1.48 -2.60
C PHE A 70 -1.34 -2.15 -3.41
N VAL A 71 -0.08 -1.72 -3.25
CA VAL A 71 1.08 -2.32 -3.95
C VAL A 71 1.17 -3.82 -3.66
N LEU A 72 1.00 -4.22 -2.40
CA LEU A 72 1.02 -5.63 -2.00
C LEU A 72 -0.06 -6.43 -2.72
N SER A 73 -1.29 -5.93 -2.78
CA SER A 73 -2.39 -6.57 -3.50
C SER A 73 -2.12 -6.65 -5.00
N SER A 74 -1.57 -5.60 -5.60
CA SER A 74 -1.25 -5.56 -7.03
C SER A 74 -0.19 -6.59 -7.41
N VAL A 75 0.84 -6.76 -6.57
CA VAL A 75 1.91 -7.73 -6.80
C VAL A 75 1.43 -9.18 -6.57
N ILE A 76 0.69 -9.43 -5.49
CA ILE A 76 0.22 -10.79 -5.15
C ILE A 76 -0.80 -11.29 -6.17
N PHE A 77 -1.79 -10.47 -6.52
CA PHE A 77 -2.88 -10.87 -7.40
C PHE A 77 -2.61 -10.58 -8.88
N ARG A 78 -1.45 -10.02 -9.22
CA ARG A 78 -1.05 -9.59 -10.58
C ARG A 78 -2.17 -8.81 -11.26
N VAL A 79 -2.61 -7.73 -10.61
CA VAL A 79 -3.73 -6.90 -11.09
C VAL A 79 -3.30 -6.15 -12.35
N GLU A 80 -4.13 -6.22 -13.39
CA GLU A 80 -3.96 -5.44 -14.62
C GLU A 80 -4.13 -3.95 -14.29
N MET A 81 -3.09 -3.16 -14.60
CA MET A 81 -2.97 -1.76 -14.23
C MET A 81 -3.68 -0.90 -15.26
N GLU A 82 -4.77 -0.29 -14.80
CA GLU A 82 -5.55 0.68 -15.57
C GLU A 82 -5.43 2.11 -15.01
N LEU A 83 -5.86 3.12 -15.79
CA LEU A 83 -5.87 4.53 -15.39
C LEU A 83 -6.53 4.82 -14.01
N PRO A 84 -7.62 4.15 -13.60
CA PRO A 84 -8.21 4.37 -12.27
C PRO A 84 -7.25 4.07 -11.11
N HIS A 85 -6.32 3.14 -11.27
CA HIS A 85 -5.30 2.83 -10.26
C HIS A 85 -4.30 3.97 -10.08
N LEU A 86 -3.93 4.64 -11.17
CA LEU A 86 -3.08 5.84 -11.12
C LEU A 86 -3.82 6.99 -10.43
N VAL A 87 -5.10 7.19 -10.75
CA VAL A 87 -5.93 8.20 -10.07
C VAL A 87 -6.03 7.91 -8.57
N PHE A 88 -6.19 6.64 -8.19
CA PHE A 88 -6.20 6.23 -6.78
C PHE A 88 -4.89 6.55 -6.05
N LEU A 89 -3.73 6.22 -6.65
CA LEU A 89 -2.42 6.56 -6.08
C LEU A 89 -2.20 8.08 -5.96
N PHE A 90 -2.73 8.85 -6.91
CA PHE A 90 -2.72 10.32 -6.85
C PHE A 90 -3.59 10.85 -5.70
N LEU A 91 -4.76 10.23 -5.51
CA LEU A 91 -5.69 10.59 -4.44
C LEU A 91 -5.10 10.29 -3.06
N LEU A 92 -4.34 9.20 -2.92
CA LEU A 92 -3.56 8.91 -1.70
C LEU A 92 -2.49 9.98 -1.45
N ALA A 93 -1.72 10.37 -2.47
CA ALA A 93 -0.72 11.44 -2.33
C ALA A 93 -1.37 12.78 -1.93
N ALA A 94 -2.52 13.12 -2.53
CA ALA A 94 -3.28 14.32 -2.18
C ALA A 94 -3.83 14.26 -0.75
N ALA A 95 -4.38 13.11 -0.33
CA ALA A 95 -4.89 12.91 1.03
C ALA A 95 -3.79 13.14 2.08
N LYS A 96 -2.58 12.64 1.81
CA LYS A 96 -1.42 12.82 2.69
C LYS A 96 -0.91 14.27 2.73
N ALA A 97 -0.97 14.99 1.60
CA ALA A 97 -0.65 16.41 1.56
C ALA A 97 -1.62 17.25 2.41
N VAL A 98 -2.93 16.96 2.33
CA VAL A 98 -3.98 17.64 3.12
C VAL A 98 -3.85 17.31 4.61
N ALA A 99 -3.45 16.08 4.95
CA ALA A 99 -3.31 15.64 6.33
C ALA A 99 -2.10 16.25 7.07
N GLY A 100 -1.16 16.90 6.38
CA GLY A 100 -0.09 17.67 7.01
C GLY A 100 1.30 17.59 6.37
N GLY A 101 1.47 16.89 5.24
CA GLY A 101 2.79 16.69 4.62
C GLY A 101 3.47 17.95 4.06
N GLY A 102 2.72 19.02 3.79
CA GLY A 102 3.26 20.20 3.09
C GLY A 102 3.65 19.91 1.63
N GLY A 103 4.00 20.95 0.88
CA GLY A 103 4.15 20.86 -0.58
C GLY A 103 5.33 20.01 -1.09
N ARG A 104 6.43 19.93 -0.33
CA ARG A 104 7.58 19.09 -0.71
C ARG A 104 7.29 17.59 -0.57
N VAL A 105 6.53 17.19 0.46
CA VAL A 105 6.10 15.79 0.64
C VAL A 105 5.11 15.41 -0.45
N PHE A 106 4.20 16.32 -0.84
CA PHE A 106 3.29 16.07 -1.95
C PHE A 106 4.02 15.77 -3.27
N LEU A 107 5.01 16.59 -3.66
CA LEU A 107 5.78 16.36 -4.88
C LEU A 107 6.53 15.02 -4.85
N ARG A 108 7.12 14.68 -3.69
CA ARG A 108 7.78 13.38 -3.49
C ARG A 108 6.79 12.22 -3.63
N ASP A 109 5.64 12.32 -2.98
CA ASP A 109 4.61 11.28 -2.98
C ASP A 109 3.99 11.12 -4.38
N LEU A 110 3.85 12.21 -5.13
CA LEU A 110 3.32 12.20 -6.50
C LEU A 110 4.30 11.54 -7.48
N LEU A 111 5.59 11.89 -7.40
CA LEU A 111 6.63 11.20 -8.17
C LEU A 111 6.71 9.71 -7.81
N ASN A 112 6.57 9.39 -6.52
CA ASN A 112 6.55 8.02 -6.03
C ASN A 112 5.35 7.24 -6.61
N SER A 113 4.15 7.81 -6.57
CA SER A 113 2.94 7.23 -7.16
C SER A 113 3.11 6.94 -8.66
N ILE A 114 3.74 7.84 -9.41
CA ILE A 114 4.04 7.63 -10.84
C ILE A 114 5.03 6.49 -11.02
N LEU A 115 6.13 6.46 -10.25
CA LEU A 115 7.14 5.41 -10.34
C LEU A 115 6.58 4.02 -10.02
N ILE A 116 5.78 3.92 -8.95
CA ILE A 116 5.10 2.68 -8.57
C ILE A 116 4.15 2.22 -9.67
N PHE A 117 3.36 3.14 -10.22
CA PHE A 117 2.43 2.80 -11.31
C PHE A 117 3.17 2.29 -12.55
N VAL A 118 4.23 2.98 -12.97
CA VAL A 118 5.04 2.56 -14.13
C VAL A 118 5.68 1.19 -13.89
N ALA A 119 6.20 0.94 -12.69
CA ALA A 119 6.80 -0.35 -12.36
C ALA A 119 5.78 -1.49 -12.35
N LEU A 120 4.57 -1.26 -11.82
CA LEU A 120 3.47 -2.23 -11.89
C LEU A 120 3.01 -2.48 -13.33
N LEU A 121 2.98 -1.43 -14.17
CA LEU A 121 2.65 -1.54 -15.58
C LEU A 121 3.69 -2.37 -16.34
N VAL A 122 4.99 -2.16 -16.09
CA VAL A 122 6.07 -3.00 -16.62
C VAL A 122 5.89 -4.45 -16.16
N GLY A 123 5.53 -4.68 -14.90
CA GLY A 123 5.22 -6.01 -14.38
C GLY A 123 4.09 -6.70 -15.16
N ASN A 124 3.04 -5.96 -15.53
CA ASN A 124 1.93 -6.49 -16.32
C ASN A 124 2.32 -6.80 -17.76
N VAL A 125 3.09 -5.93 -18.42
CA VAL A 125 3.62 -6.20 -19.77
C VAL A 125 4.47 -7.46 -19.76
N LEU A 126 5.31 -7.62 -18.75
CA LEU A 126 6.21 -8.76 -18.61
C LEU A 126 5.44 -10.06 -18.27
N SER A 127 4.37 -9.96 -17.46
CA SER A 127 3.46 -11.08 -17.21
C SER A 127 2.63 -11.45 -18.45
N GLY A 128 2.23 -10.45 -19.26
CA GLY A 128 1.56 -10.68 -20.54
C GLY A 128 2.48 -11.40 -21.52
N TYR A 129 3.74 -10.97 -21.61
CA TYR A 129 4.75 -11.61 -22.45
C TYR A 129 4.94 -13.10 -22.12
N LEU A 130 5.01 -13.45 -20.83
CA LEU A 130 5.10 -14.86 -20.37
C LEU A 130 3.87 -15.70 -20.74
N ARG A 131 2.71 -15.07 -20.91
CA ARG A 131 1.46 -15.74 -21.24
C ARG A 131 1.33 -15.97 -22.75
N GLU A 132 1.79 -15.01 -23.55
CA GLU A 132 1.71 -15.03 -25.02
C GLU A 132 2.83 -15.86 -25.66
N THR A 133 4.05 -15.78 -25.12
CA THR A 133 5.26 -16.38 -25.70
C THR A 133 5.83 -17.41 -24.74
N ARG A 134 6.24 -18.57 -25.26
CA ARG A 134 6.77 -19.73 -24.50
C ARG A 134 7.46 -19.34 -23.19
N PHE A 135 7.01 -19.95 -22.10
CA PHE A 135 7.43 -19.67 -20.72
C PHE A 135 8.97 -19.53 -20.59
N ASP A 136 9.45 -18.31 -20.49
CA ASP A 136 10.86 -18.00 -20.31
C ASP A 136 11.17 -17.82 -18.82
N LEU A 137 12.00 -18.72 -18.28
CA LEU A 137 12.39 -18.73 -16.87
C LEU A 137 13.05 -17.41 -16.45
N TYR A 138 13.84 -16.77 -17.33
CA TYR A 138 14.52 -15.52 -17.02
C TYR A 138 13.53 -14.39 -16.79
N VAL A 139 12.51 -14.31 -17.65
CA VAL A 139 11.44 -13.31 -17.55
C VAL A 139 10.64 -13.51 -16.26
N ALA A 140 10.36 -14.76 -15.88
CA ALA A 140 9.69 -15.09 -14.63
C ALA A 140 10.52 -14.69 -13.39
N VAL A 141 11.84 -14.89 -13.42
CA VAL A 141 12.76 -14.47 -12.35
C VAL A 141 12.80 -12.95 -12.22
N ILE A 142 12.91 -12.22 -13.33
CA ILE A 142 12.89 -10.74 -13.34
C ILE A 142 11.58 -10.22 -12.74
N LEU A 143 10.44 -10.82 -13.11
CA LEU A 143 9.14 -10.45 -12.57
C LEU A 143 9.05 -10.70 -11.06
N GLY A 144 9.60 -11.82 -10.58
CA GLY A 144 9.69 -12.12 -9.15
C GLY A 144 10.51 -11.09 -8.38
N PHE A 145 11.71 -10.75 -8.88
CA PHE A 145 12.55 -9.72 -8.28
C PHE A 145 11.90 -8.34 -8.30
N LEU A 146 11.22 -7.97 -9.38
CA LEU A 146 10.48 -6.71 -9.48
C LEU A 146 9.36 -6.64 -8.44
N GLY A 147 8.61 -7.73 -8.25
CA GLY A 147 7.57 -7.82 -7.22
C GLY A 147 8.14 -7.64 -5.81
N ILE A 148 9.21 -8.35 -5.48
CA ILE A 148 9.89 -8.21 -4.18
C ILE A 148 10.40 -6.78 -3.99
N PHE A 149 11.04 -6.21 -5.01
CA PHE A 149 11.54 -4.84 -4.96
C PHE A 149 10.43 -3.83 -4.68
N LEU A 150 9.27 -3.97 -5.33
CA LEU A 150 8.12 -3.08 -5.11
C LEU A 150 7.56 -3.18 -3.69
N ILE A 151 7.45 -4.40 -3.16
CA ILE A 151 6.98 -4.61 -1.78
C ILE A 151 7.96 -3.98 -0.79
N VAL A 152 9.27 -4.25 -0.94
CA VAL A 152 10.31 -3.71 -0.05
C VAL A 152 10.38 -2.19 -0.15
N TYR A 153 10.30 -1.65 -1.37
CA TYR A 153 10.32 -0.21 -1.61
C TYR A 153 9.10 0.49 -0.98
N SER A 154 7.91 -0.10 -1.16
CA SER A 154 6.68 0.43 -0.55
C SER A 154 6.72 0.34 0.98
N ALA A 155 7.25 -0.75 1.53
CA ALA A 155 7.46 -0.89 2.98
C ALA A 155 8.46 0.12 3.53
N TYR A 156 9.58 0.34 2.83
CA TYR A 156 10.56 1.37 3.19
C TYR A 156 9.94 2.76 3.19
N PHE A 157 9.10 3.07 2.19
CA PHE A 157 8.41 4.35 2.13
C PHE A 157 7.43 4.55 3.29
N LEU A 158 6.67 3.50 3.64
CA LEU A 158 5.80 3.49 4.80
C LEU A 158 6.57 3.74 6.11
N LEU A 159 7.72 3.08 6.30
CA LEU A 159 8.57 3.27 7.48
C LEU A 159 9.20 4.67 7.53
N LYS A 160 9.68 5.16 6.39
CA LYS A 160 10.26 6.50 6.29
C LYS A 160 9.23 7.60 6.59
N ASP A 161 8.01 7.44 6.10
CA ASP A 161 6.90 8.36 6.43
C ASP A 161 6.56 8.33 7.93
N MET A 162 6.74 7.19 8.59
CA MET A 162 6.57 7.10 10.04
C MET A 162 7.66 7.83 10.82
N GLU A 163 8.91 7.80 10.35
CA GLU A 163 10.05 8.48 10.96
C GLU A 163 10.00 10.01 10.77
N GLU A 164 9.60 10.49 9.59
CA GLU A 164 9.51 11.94 9.32
C GLU A 164 8.37 12.65 10.09
N GLN A 165 7.47 11.88 10.70
CA GLN A 165 6.30 12.37 11.42
C GLN A 165 6.38 12.20 12.96
N SER A 166 7.43 11.55 13.47
CA SER A 166 7.68 11.39 14.91
C SER A 166 8.64 12.46 15.44
#